data_AF-A0A355C3G8-F1
#
_entry.id   AF-A0A355C3G8-F1
#
_cell.length_a   1.000
_cell.length_b   1.000
_cell.length_c   1.000
_cell.angle_alpha   90.00
_cell.angle_beta   90.00
_cell.angle_gamma   90.00
#
_symmetry.space_group_name_H-M   'P 1'
#
loop_
_entity.id
_entity.type
_entity.pdbx_description
1 polymer ?
#
loop_
_entity_poly.entity_id
_entity_poly.type
_entity_poly.pdbx_seq_one_letter_code
_entity_poly.pdbx_strand_id
1 'polypeptide(L)' 'LDHIRPDAVHVLAKGRIVKSGGPALALELEKSGYDQFVEAA' A
#
# COMPACT_ATOMS: atom_id res chain seq x y z
N LEU A 1 6.17 -2.02 11.35
CA LEU A 1 5.80 -0.63 11.72
C LEU A 1 6.47 -0.16 13.02
N ASP A 2 7.35 -0.97 13.61
CA ASP A 2 7.83 -0.80 14.98
C ASP A 2 9.02 0.17 15.10
N HIS A 3 9.51 0.69 13.98
CA HIS A 3 10.63 1.64 13.93
C HIS A 3 10.24 3.00 13.32
N ILE A 4 9.28 3.03 12.38
CA ILE A 4 8.76 4.26 11.77
C ILE A 4 7.27 4.05 11.52
N ARG A 5 6.43 4.91 12.12
CA ARG A 5 4.99 4.91 11.91
C ARG A 5 4.65 6.00 10.87
N PRO A 6 4.20 5.64 9.65
CA PRO A 6 3.83 6.62 8.65
C PRO A 6 2.49 7.27 9.02
N ASP A 7 2.36 8.57 8.76
CA ASP A 7 1.07 9.25 8.91
C ASP A 7 0.12 8.93 7.75
N ALA A 8 0.68 8.71 6.57
CA ALA A 8 -0.06 8.31 5.38
C ALA A 8 0.74 7.32 4.53
N VAL A 9 0.02 6.42 3.88
CA VAL A 9 0.52 5.36 2.99
C VAL A 9 -0.20 5.52 1.66
N HIS A 10 0.56 5.55 0.57
CA HIS A 10 0.05 5.66 -0.80
C HIS A 10 0.60 4.51 -1.63
N VAL A 11 -0.29 3.78 -2.30
CA VAL A 11 0.06 2.70 -3.23
C VAL A 11 0.12 3.27 -4.64
N LEU A 12 1.29 3.17 -5.26
CA LEU A 12 1.53 3.60 -6.64
C LEU A 12 1.51 2.39 -7.57
N ALA A 13 0.68 2.42 -8.61
CA ALA A 13 0.65 1.43 -9.67
C ALA A 13 0.40 2.09 -11.02
N LYS A 14 1.05 1.60 -12.08
CA LYS A 14 0.93 2.13 -13.46
C LYS A 14 1.10 3.68 -13.53
N GLY A 15 2.01 4.22 -12.72
CA GLY A 15 2.32 5.65 -12.65
C GLY A 15 1.26 6.53 -11.96
N ARG A 16 0.29 5.94 -11.26
CA ARG A 16 -0.76 6.68 -10.52
C ARG A 16 -0.95 6.12 -9.11
N ILE A 17 -1.42 6.96 -8.20
CA ILE A 17 -1.84 6.51 -6.87
C ILE A 17 -3.18 5.80 -7.02
N VAL A 18 -3.23 4.52 -6.66
CA VAL A 18 -4.43 3.69 -6.77
C VAL A 18 -5.14 3.49 -5.44
N LYS A 19 -4.42 3.65 -4.32
CA LYS A 19 -4.99 3.60 -2.97
C LYS A 19 -4.19 4.47 -2.01
N SER A 20 -4.88 5.11 -1.08
CA SER A 20 -4.28 5.87 0.01
C SER A 20 -4.92 5.43 1.33
N GLY A 21 -4.15 5.49 2.41
CA GLY A 21 -4.65 5.12 3.74
C GLY A 21 -3.66 5.46 4.85
N GLY A 22 -4.01 5.14 6.08
CA GLY A 22 -3.10 5.25 7.22
C GLY A 22 -2.19 4.02 7.40
N PRO A 23 -1.53 3.87 8.56
CA PRO A 23 -0.66 2.73 8.87
C PRO A 23 -1.32 1.35 8.66
N ALA A 24 -2.64 1.26 8.84
CA ALA A 24 -3.39 0.02 8.63
C ALA A 24 -3.27 -0.50 7.19
N LEU A 25 -3.11 0.39 6.20
CA LEU A 25 -2.90 -0.01 4.81
C LEU A 25 -1.55 -0.72 4.61
N ALA A 26 -0.50 -0.30 5.33
CA ALA A 26 0.77 -1.00 5.27
C ALA A 26 0.66 -2.42 5.84
N LEU A 27 -0.05 -2.59 6.95
CA LEU A 27 -0.31 -3.92 7.55
C LEU A 27 -1.15 -4.83 6.64
N GLU A 28 -2.10 -4.25 5.91
CA GLU A 28 -2.89 -4.97 4.91
C GLU A 28 -1.99 -5.47 3.78
N LEU A 29 -1.15 -4.58 3.23
CA LEU A 29 -0.20 -4.90 2.15
C LEU A 29 0.83 -5.96 2.56
N GLU A 30 1.32 -5.93 3.80
CA GLU A 30 2.22 -6.96 4.33
C GLU A 30 1.57 -8.35 4.36
N LYS A 31 0.24 -8.43 4.53
CA LYS A 31 -0.50 -9.70 4.59
C LYS A 31 -0.99 -10.18 3.23
N SER A 32 -1.59 -9.29 2.44
CA SER A 32 -2.22 -9.63 1.16
C SER A 32 -1.27 -9.57 -0.03
N GLY A 33 -0.09 -8.98 0.14
CA GLY A 33 0.77 -8.58 -0.97
C GLY A 33 0.15 -7.45 -1.79
N TYR A 34 0.75 -7.19 -2.96
CA TYR A 34 0.37 -6.09 -3.86
C TYR A 34 -0.56 -6.52 -4.99
N ASP A 35 -0.91 -7.81 -5.10
CA ASP A 35 -1.60 -8.41 -6.24
C ASP A 35 -2.92 -7.71 -6.60
N GLN A 36 -3.67 -7.22 -5.60
CA GLN A 36 -4.90 -6.45 -5.80
C GLN A 36 -4.69 -5.10 -6.52
N PHE A 37 -3.45 -4.59 -6.58
CA PHE A 37 -3.08 -3.32 -7.20
C PHE A 37 -2.26 -3.49 -8.49
N VAL A 38 -1.74 -4.69 -8.72
CA VAL A 38 -0.99 -5.04 -9.93
C VAL A 38 -1.91 -5.85 -10.83
N GLU A 39 -2.77 -5.16 -11.58
CA GLU A 39 -3.42 -5.83 -12.72
C GLU A 39 -2.34 -6.31 -13.69
N ALA A 40 -2.35 -7.62 -13.96
CA ALA A 40 -1.54 -8.25 -14.99
C ALA A 40 -1.66 -7.47 -16.31
N ALA A 41 -0.51 -7.08 -16.85
CA ALA A 41 -0.39 -6.51 -18.17
C ALA A 41 -0.68 -7.57 -19.25
#